data_AF-A0A2I0KEX1-F1
#
_entry.id   AF-A0A2I0KEX1-F1
#
_cell.length_a   1.000
_cell.length_b   1.000
_cell.length_c   1.000
_cell.angle_alpha   90.00
_cell.angle_beta   90.00
_cell.angle_gamma   90.00
#
_symmetry.space_group_name_H-M   'P 1'
#
loop_
_entity.id
_entity.type
_entity.pdbx_description
1 polymer ?
#
loop_
_entity_poly.entity_id
_entity_poly.type
_entity_poly.pdbx_seq_one_letter_code
_entity_poly.pdbx_strand_id
1 'polypeptide(L)'
;MWLAPIRSRLGEQKMNDYEASMEDWYCFLNDTGTHYGVDMSVLSKPFSEEQERYYLQTALWNNLHPHQVIGSAAIVKEIDCLTATVDDILEVRSNISSSINVCGTRLNGFGGWFDVHFRGRREDPAHAEIELTTAPSVDGGTHWGQQVFLLHPQISVDEGDNINVSFSMTRSKENHRLMEMDLDCEICQPLGKQLQAFRKKFYID
;
A
#
# COMPACT_ATOMS: atom_id res chain seq x y z
N MET A 1 -4.72 2.61 13.04
CA MET A 1 -4.38 2.22 11.65
C MET A 1 -2.95 1.71 11.64
N TRP A 2 -2.72 0.59 10.96
CA TRP A 2 -1.45 -0.12 10.94
C TRP A 2 -0.90 -0.23 9.54
N LEU A 3 0.42 -0.29 9.43
CA LEU A 3 1.14 -0.60 8.21
C LEU A 3 2.25 -1.62 8.53
N ALA A 4 2.43 -2.62 7.66
CA ALA A 4 3.52 -3.57 7.80
C ALA A 4 4.12 -3.95 6.44
N PRO A 5 5.43 -4.24 6.37
CA PRO A 5 6.05 -4.74 5.16
C PRO A 5 5.58 -6.18 4.87
N ILE A 6 5.32 -6.48 3.60
CA ILE A 6 4.82 -7.78 3.17
C ILE A 6 5.63 -8.38 2.02
N ARG A 7 5.54 -9.71 1.89
CA ARG A 7 5.92 -10.46 0.72
C ARG A 7 4.68 -10.97 -0.02
N SER A 8 4.69 -10.85 -1.34
CA SER A 8 3.57 -11.24 -2.19
C SER A 8 4.02 -11.44 -3.63
N ARG A 9 3.47 -12.44 -4.30
CA ARG A 9 3.70 -12.67 -5.75
C ARG A 9 2.84 -11.75 -6.63
N LEU A 10 1.89 -11.02 -6.04
CA LEU A 10 0.97 -10.14 -6.78
C LEU A 10 1.72 -9.01 -7.50
N GLY A 11 2.85 -8.54 -6.97
CA GLY A 11 3.65 -7.47 -7.59
C GLY A 11 4.17 -7.84 -8.98
N GLU A 12 4.64 -9.06 -9.17
CA GLU A 12 5.09 -9.55 -10.49
C GLU A 12 3.90 -9.78 -11.42
N GLN A 13 2.81 -10.33 -10.91
CA GLN A 13 1.59 -10.54 -11.71
C GLN A 13 1.04 -9.22 -12.25
N LYS A 14 0.96 -8.17 -11.42
CA LYS A 14 0.48 -6.85 -11.85
C LYS A 14 1.41 -6.15 -12.83
N MET A 15 2.71 -6.35 -12.71
CA MET A 15 3.66 -5.87 -13.72
C MET A 15 3.44 -6.58 -15.06
N ASN A 16 3.24 -7.90 -15.05
CA ASN A 16 2.95 -8.64 -16.27
C ASN A 16 1.61 -8.21 -16.90
N ASP A 17 0.58 -7.95 -16.09
CA ASP A 17 -0.71 -7.42 -16.57
C ASP A 17 -0.53 -6.05 -17.25
N TYR A 18 0.30 -5.18 -16.65
CA TYR A 18 0.65 -3.87 -17.24
C TYR A 18 1.41 -4.02 -18.55
N GLU A 19 2.43 -4.87 -18.60
CA GLU A 19 3.22 -5.12 -19.82
C GLU A 19 2.34 -5.68 -20.95
N ALA A 20 1.47 -6.65 -20.64
CA ALA A 20 0.51 -7.19 -21.59
C ALA A 20 -0.44 -6.10 -22.14
N SER A 21 -0.96 -5.23 -21.27
CA SER A 21 -1.78 -4.10 -21.70
C SER A 21 -1.03 -3.14 -22.64
N MET A 22 0.28 -2.97 -22.45
CA MET A 22 1.11 -2.13 -23.33
C MET A 22 1.40 -2.82 -24.66
N GLU A 23 1.61 -4.14 -24.68
CA GLU A 23 1.75 -4.92 -25.92
C GLU A 23 0.48 -4.86 -26.77
N ASP A 24 -0.69 -5.00 -26.14
CA ASP A 24 -1.99 -4.87 -26.80
C ASP A 24 -2.17 -3.46 -27.40
N TRP A 25 -1.74 -2.42 -26.68
CA TRP A 25 -1.76 -1.04 -27.17
C TRP A 25 -0.91 -0.85 -28.43
N TYR A 26 0.31 -1.42 -28.49
CA TYR A 26 1.15 -1.32 -29.67
C TYR A 26 0.57 -2.06 -30.88
N CYS A 27 -0.07 -3.22 -30.65
CA CYS A 27 -0.82 -3.91 -31.70
C CYS A 27 -1.96 -3.03 -32.24
N PHE A 28 -2.74 -2.44 -31.33
CA PHE A 28 -3.83 -1.51 -31.68
C PHE A 28 -3.34 -0.29 -32.48
N LEU A 29 -2.21 0.31 -32.10
CA LEU A 29 -1.60 1.41 -32.86
C LEU A 29 -1.25 1.00 -34.30
N ASN A 30 -0.64 -0.17 -34.46
CA ASN A 30 -0.24 -0.66 -35.77
C ASN A 30 -1.45 -0.94 -36.66
N ASP A 31 -2.49 -1.58 -36.11
CA ASP A 31 -3.71 -1.90 -36.83
C ASP A 31 -4.47 -0.62 -37.23
N THR A 32 -4.57 0.35 -36.33
CA THR A 32 -5.25 1.62 -36.63
C THR A 32 -4.51 2.47 -37.65
N GLY A 33 -3.19 2.52 -37.57
CA GLY A 33 -2.35 3.15 -38.60
C GLY A 33 -2.49 2.47 -39.96
N THR A 34 -2.48 1.13 -39.98
CA THR A 34 -2.52 0.35 -41.23
C THR A 34 -3.90 0.38 -41.90
N HIS A 35 -4.98 0.21 -41.13
CA HIS A 35 -6.33 0.08 -41.69
C HIS A 35 -7.08 1.39 -41.85
N TYR A 36 -6.80 2.39 -40.99
CA TYR A 36 -7.53 3.66 -40.98
C TYR A 36 -6.63 4.86 -41.29
N GLY A 37 -5.31 4.69 -41.39
CA GLY A 37 -4.38 5.79 -41.65
C GLY A 37 -4.30 6.80 -40.49
N VAL A 38 -4.70 6.39 -39.27
CA VAL A 38 -4.69 7.24 -38.08
C VAL A 38 -3.52 6.87 -37.19
N ASP A 39 -2.61 7.80 -36.96
CA ASP A 39 -1.52 7.65 -36.00
C ASP A 39 -1.99 8.08 -34.60
N MET A 40 -2.16 7.11 -33.71
CA MET A 40 -2.53 7.35 -32.30
C MET A 40 -1.32 7.33 -31.36
N SER A 41 -0.08 7.33 -31.87
CA SER A 41 1.14 7.23 -31.05
C SER A 41 1.26 8.33 -30.00
N VAL A 42 0.67 9.51 -30.23
CA VAL A 42 0.59 10.63 -29.27
C VAL A 42 -0.08 10.24 -27.95
N LEU A 43 -0.99 9.26 -27.97
CA LEU A 43 -1.72 8.78 -26.79
C LEU A 43 -0.96 7.71 -26.00
N SER A 44 0.17 7.20 -26.50
CA SER A 44 0.92 6.11 -25.86
C SER A 44 1.39 6.46 -24.45
N LYS A 45 1.86 7.69 -24.26
CA LYS A 45 2.33 8.14 -22.95
C LYS A 45 1.16 8.27 -21.95
N PRO A 46 0.07 9.00 -22.26
CA PRO A 46 -1.11 9.03 -21.38
C PRO A 46 -1.68 7.64 -21.06
N PHE A 47 -1.74 6.75 -22.05
CA PHE A 47 -2.21 5.39 -21.85
C PHE A 47 -1.30 4.61 -20.88
N SER A 48 0.02 4.67 -21.08
CA SER A 48 1.00 4.05 -20.18
C SER A 48 0.89 4.57 -18.74
N GLU A 49 0.75 5.89 -18.55
CA GLU A 49 0.58 6.50 -17.23
C GLU A 49 -0.74 6.05 -16.55
N GLU A 50 -1.82 5.90 -17.33
CA GLU A 50 -3.10 5.36 -16.85
C GLU A 50 -2.99 3.90 -16.42
N GLN A 51 -2.37 3.04 -17.24
CA GLN A 51 -2.20 1.63 -16.92
C GLN A 51 -1.23 1.43 -15.74
N GLU A 52 -0.17 2.24 -15.64
CA GLU A 52 0.74 2.21 -14.48
C GLU A 52 -0.02 2.57 -13.20
N ARG A 53 -0.86 3.62 -13.25
CA ARG A 53 -1.69 4.02 -12.11
C ARG A 53 -2.63 2.89 -11.69
N TYR A 54 -3.32 2.29 -12.65
CA TYR A 54 -4.31 1.24 -12.40
C TYR A 54 -3.69 -0.04 -11.84
N TYR A 55 -2.62 -0.57 -12.46
CA TYR A 55 -2.05 -1.86 -12.07
C TYR A 55 -1.05 -1.77 -10.91
N LEU A 56 -0.25 -0.70 -10.82
CA LEU A 56 0.90 -0.63 -9.91
C LEU A 56 0.72 0.35 -8.75
N GLN A 57 -0.05 1.43 -8.95
CA GLN A 57 -0.18 2.49 -7.94
C GLN A 57 -1.52 2.42 -7.18
N THR A 58 -2.52 1.72 -7.69
CA THR A 58 -3.81 1.57 -7.00
C THR A 58 -3.72 0.48 -5.94
N ALA A 59 -4.23 0.78 -4.73
CA ALA A 59 -4.27 -0.16 -3.63
C ALA A 59 -5.18 -1.34 -3.96
N LEU A 60 -4.76 -2.53 -3.56
CA LEU A 60 -5.51 -3.75 -3.82
C LEU A 60 -6.13 -4.27 -2.53
N TRP A 61 -7.39 -4.66 -2.60
CA TRP A 61 -7.97 -5.53 -1.59
C TRP A 61 -7.28 -6.90 -1.63
N ASN A 62 -6.88 -7.41 -0.48
CA ASN A 62 -6.39 -8.78 -0.35
C ASN A 62 -6.70 -9.34 1.05
N ASN A 63 -6.81 -10.66 1.15
CA ASN A 63 -6.87 -11.35 2.44
C ASN A 63 -5.49 -11.95 2.74
N LEU A 64 -4.64 -11.15 3.39
CA LEU A 64 -3.27 -11.50 3.72
C LEU A 64 -3.22 -12.58 4.80
N HIS A 65 -2.36 -13.57 4.57
CA HIS A 65 -1.98 -14.53 5.59
C HIS A 65 -0.89 -13.91 6.50
N PRO A 66 -0.90 -14.16 7.84
CA PRO A 66 0.18 -13.74 8.75
C PRO A 66 1.61 -14.01 8.27
N HIS A 67 1.90 -15.15 7.62
CA HIS A 67 3.22 -15.49 7.06
C HIS A 67 3.67 -14.59 5.90
N GLN A 68 2.79 -13.75 5.36
CA GLN A 68 3.14 -12.75 4.34
C GLN A 68 3.68 -11.47 4.97
N VAL A 69 3.44 -11.23 6.25
CA VAL A 69 4.04 -10.11 6.98
C VAL A 69 5.48 -10.47 7.32
N ILE A 70 6.43 -9.67 6.83
CA ILE A 70 7.87 -9.97 6.93
C ILE A 70 8.60 -9.12 7.98
N GLY A 71 7.91 -8.16 8.59
CA GLY A 71 8.47 -7.27 9.62
C GLY A 71 7.44 -6.83 10.65
N SER A 72 7.87 -6.04 11.62
CA SER A 72 7.00 -5.53 12.68
C SER A 72 5.96 -4.55 12.14
N ALA A 73 4.68 -4.79 12.39
CA ALA A 73 3.64 -3.82 12.10
C ALA A 73 3.83 -2.55 12.94
N ALA A 74 3.61 -1.39 12.34
CA ALA A 74 3.72 -0.11 13.01
C ALA A 74 2.40 0.67 12.93
N ILE A 75 2.11 1.44 13.97
CA ILE A 75 0.92 2.27 14.06
C ILE A 75 1.19 3.57 13.29
N VAL A 76 0.36 3.82 12.27
CA VAL A 76 0.41 5.03 11.45
C VAL A 76 -0.40 6.16 12.09
N LYS A 77 -1.54 5.81 12.71
CA LYS A 77 -2.44 6.79 13.33
C LYS A 77 -3.34 6.10 14.35
N GLU A 78 -3.50 6.75 15.48
CA GLU A 78 -4.53 6.47 16.47
C GLU A 78 -5.58 7.59 16.42
N ILE A 79 -6.84 7.21 16.61
CA ILE A 79 -7.98 8.13 16.58
C ILE A 79 -8.82 7.86 17.82
N ASP A 80 -8.99 8.89 18.64
CA ASP A 80 -9.95 8.87 19.74
C ASP A 80 -11.29 9.40 19.24
N CYS A 81 -12.27 8.51 19.10
CA CYS A 81 -13.60 8.85 18.59
C CYS A 81 -14.38 9.85 19.47
N LEU A 82 -13.93 10.15 20.70
CA LEU A 82 -14.55 11.18 21.54
C LEU A 82 -14.09 12.60 21.18
N THR A 83 -12.88 12.75 20.65
CA THR A 83 -12.22 14.05 20.45
C THR A 83 -11.81 14.32 19.00
N ALA A 84 -11.79 13.28 18.15
CA ALA A 84 -11.38 13.39 16.75
C ALA A 84 -12.23 14.40 15.96
N THR A 85 -11.55 15.22 15.18
CA THR A 85 -12.14 16.22 14.28
C THR A 85 -11.96 15.82 12.82
N VAL A 86 -12.64 16.53 11.90
CA VAL A 86 -12.44 16.31 10.46
C VAL A 86 -11.01 16.66 10.04
N ASP A 87 -10.43 17.71 10.63
CA ASP A 87 -9.08 18.16 10.32
C ASP A 87 -8.02 17.11 10.65
N ASP A 88 -8.25 16.30 11.70
CA ASP A 88 -7.36 15.20 12.09
C ASP A 88 -7.27 14.07 11.05
N ILE A 89 -8.23 14.02 10.11
CA ILE A 89 -8.39 12.98 9.08
C ILE A 89 -8.15 13.55 7.67
N LEU A 90 -8.16 14.89 7.51
CA LEU A 90 -7.86 15.52 6.22
C LEU A 90 -6.45 15.17 5.73
N GLU A 91 -5.50 15.15 6.67
CA GLU A 91 -4.12 14.79 6.42
C GLU A 91 -3.57 13.96 7.58
N VAL A 92 -3.07 12.77 7.27
CA VAL A 92 -2.43 11.87 8.22
C VAL A 92 -0.96 11.74 7.86
N ARG A 93 -0.07 12.18 8.76
CA ARG A 93 1.38 12.04 8.60
C ARG A 93 1.97 11.26 9.77
N SER A 94 2.89 10.34 9.47
CA SER A 94 3.61 9.58 10.48
C SER A 94 4.94 9.10 9.96
N ASN A 95 5.95 9.13 10.83
CA ASN A 95 7.21 8.44 10.58
C ASN A 95 7.22 7.17 11.41
N ILE A 96 7.34 6.03 10.76
CA ILE A 96 7.35 4.71 11.39
C ILE A 96 8.66 3.99 11.05
N SER A 97 9.07 3.07 11.92
CA SER A 97 10.17 2.16 11.66
C SER A 97 9.67 0.72 11.81
N SER A 98 10.03 -0.15 10.88
CA SER A 98 9.71 -1.56 10.91
C SER A 98 10.97 -2.39 10.74
N SER A 99 11.25 -3.27 11.70
CA SER A 99 12.34 -4.25 11.59
C SER A 99 11.88 -5.49 10.84
N ILE A 100 12.71 -5.99 9.94
CA ILE A 100 12.49 -7.25 9.22
C ILE A 100 12.81 -8.42 10.14
N ASN A 101 11.86 -9.35 10.24
CA ASN A 101 11.91 -10.49 11.16
C ASN A 101 12.17 -11.83 10.43
N VAL A 102 12.32 -11.81 9.10
CA VAL A 102 12.43 -13.00 8.27
C VAL A 102 13.73 -12.95 7.48
N CYS A 103 14.54 -14.00 7.60
CA CYS A 103 15.80 -14.11 6.87
C CYS A 103 15.58 -14.33 5.36
N GLY A 104 16.39 -13.67 4.54
CA GLY A 104 16.50 -13.89 3.10
C GLY A 104 15.19 -13.76 2.34
N THR A 105 14.49 -12.63 2.51
CA THR A 105 13.18 -12.40 1.89
C THR A 105 13.17 -11.20 0.93
N ARG A 106 12.00 -10.91 0.36
CA ARG A 106 11.81 -9.79 -0.57
C ARG A 106 10.63 -8.96 -0.10
N LEU A 107 10.86 -7.65 0.00
CA LEU A 107 9.83 -6.65 0.18
C LEU A 107 9.10 -6.46 -1.15
N ASN A 108 7.83 -6.86 -1.18
CA ASN A 108 6.95 -6.71 -2.34
C ASN A 108 5.91 -5.60 -2.17
N GLY A 109 5.86 -4.97 -1.00
CA GLY A 109 4.84 -3.97 -0.72
C GLY A 109 4.58 -3.79 0.77
N PHE A 110 3.53 -3.05 1.05
CA PHE A 110 3.00 -2.85 2.40
C PHE A 110 1.55 -3.31 2.49
N GLY A 111 1.19 -3.88 3.63
CA GLY A 111 -0.19 -4.16 4.02
C GLY A 111 -0.68 -3.14 5.04
N GLY A 112 -1.85 -2.57 4.79
CA GLY A 112 -2.54 -1.64 5.69
C GLY A 112 -3.83 -2.23 6.23
N TRP A 113 -4.08 -2.06 7.53
CA TRP A 113 -5.29 -2.50 8.21
C TRP A 113 -5.63 -1.60 9.41
N PHE A 114 -6.69 -1.90 10.13
CA PHE A 114 -7.13 -1.11 11.28
C PHE A 114 -7.70 -1.98 12.39
N ASP A 115 -7.67 -1.42 13.60
CA ASP A 115 -8.34 -1.96 14.76
C ASP A 115 -9.34 -0.92 15.29
N VAL A 116 -10.44 -1.42 15.85
CA VAL A 116 -11.45 -0.63 16.56
C VAL A 116 -11.63 -1.23 17.93
N HIS A 117 -11.54 -0.38 18.96
CA HIS A 117 -11.72 -0.79 20.35
C HIS A 117 -12.98 -0.16 20.94
N PHE A 118 -13.78 -0.98 21.61
CA PHE A 118 -14.97 -0.56 22.34
C PHE A 118 -14.65 -0.56 23.84
N ARG A 119 -14.14 0.57 24.35
CA ARG A 119 -13.68 0.72 25.76
C ARG A 119 -14.58 1.60 26.64
N GLY A 120 -15.59 2.27 26.06
CA GLY A 120 -16.37 3.28 26.78
C GLY A 120 -15.58 4.58 26.97
N ARG A 121 -15.98 5.40 27.95
CA ARG A 121 -15.28 6.64 28.33
C ARG A 121 -14.41 6.37 29.56
N ARG A 122 -13.45 7.25 29.84
CA ARG A 122 -12.60 7.11 31.05
C ARG A 122 -13.43 7.19 32.34
N GLU A 123 -14.45 8.05 32.34
CA GLU A 123 -15.35 8.26 33.48
C GLU A 123 -16.46 7.19 33.57
N ASP A 124 -16.72 6.48 32.47
CA ASP A 124 -17.74 5.42 32.36
C ASP A 124 -17.22 4.31 31.44
N PRO A 125 -16.32 3.45 31.95
CA PRO A 125 -15.66 2.43 31.14
C PRO A 125 -16.60 1.27 30.81
N ALA A 126 -16.36 0.64 29.66
CA ALA A 126 -17.08 -0.57 29.30
C ALA A 126 -16.81 -1.70 30.31
N HIS A 127 -17.82 -2.51 30.62
CA HIS A 127 -17.66 -3.67 31.49
C HIS A 127 -16.68 -4.72 30.92
N ALA A 128 -16.58 -4.80 29.60
CA ALA A 128 -15.63 -5.63 28.89
C ALA A 128 -15.17 -4.90 27.63
N GLU A 129 -13.86 -4.85 27.42
CA GLU A 129 -13.30 -4.31 26.18
C GLU A 129 -13.51 -5.30 25.04
N ILE A 130 -14.04 -4.82 23.92
CA ILE A 130 -14.19 -5.58 22.70
C ILE A 130 -13.28 -4.97 21.64
N GLU A 131 -12.62 -5.83 20.87
CA GLU A 131 -11.77 -5.44 19.77
C GLU A 131 -12.28 -6.03 18.47
N LEU A 132 -12.34 -5.20 17.43
CA LEU A 132 -12.49 -5.62 16.05
C LEU A 132 -11.21 -5.25 15.31
N THR A 133 -10.42 -6.25 14.94
CA THR A 133 -9.21 -6.09 14.13
C THR A 133 -9.42 -6.61 12.71
N THR A 134 -8.83 -5.94 11.74
CA THR A 134 -8.69 -6.43 10.36
C THR A 134 -7.26 -6.87 10.06
N ALA A 135 -6.44 -7.15 11.08
CA ALA A 135 -5.10 -7.69 10.89
C ALA A 135 -5.11 -9.02 10.11
N PRO A 136 -4.02 -9.35 9.40
CA PRO A 136 -3.84 -10.65 8.76
C PRO A 136 -4.16 -11.80 9.71
N SER A 137 -5.00 -12.73 9.29
CA SER A 137 -5.44 -13.88 10.10
C SER A 137 -5.56 -15.12 9.23
N VAL A 138 -5.39 -16.31 9.82
CA VAL A 138 -5.56 -17.58 9.11
C VAL A 138 -7.05 -17.85 8.86
N ASP A 139 -7.86 -17.67 9.90
CA ASP A 139 -9.29 -18.06 9.90
C ASP A 139 -10.23 -16.87 10.11
N GLY A 140 -9.71 -15.72 10.53
CA GLY A 140 -10.48 -14.53 10.93
C GLY A 140 -10.60 -13.45 9.86
N GLY A 141 -10.76 -13.84 8.59
CA GLY A 141 -10.90 -12.88 7.49
C GLY A 141 -12.16 -12.01 7.64
N THR A 142 -12.02 -10.70 7.41
CA THR A 142 -13.15 -9.76 7.36
C THR A 142 -13.41 -9.33 5.92
N HIS A 143 -14.60 -8.78 5.62
CA HIS A 143 -14.91 -8.27 4.28
C HIS A 143 -14.01 -7.08 3.86
N TRP A 144 -13.45 -6.35 4.82
CA TRP A 144 -12.47 -5.29 4.53
C TRP A 144 -11.13 -5.84 4.03
N GLY A 145 -10.78 -7.08 4.41
CA GLY A 145 -9.45 -7.64 4.16
C GLY A 145 -8.35 -6.70 4.67
N GLN A 146 -7.29 -6.58 3.88
CA GLN A 146 -6.23 -5.59 4.05
C GLN A 146 -6.01 -4.87 2.72
N GLN A 147 -5.53 -3.63 2.83
CA GLN A 147 -5.12 -2.84 1.67
C GLN A 147 -3.65 -3.15 1.36
N VAL A 148 -3.36 -3.50 0.11
CA VAL A 148 -2.02 -3.88 -0.33
C VAL A 148 -1.48 -2.85 -1.30
N PHE A 149 -0.32 -2.30 -0.96
CA PHE A 149 0.43 -1.33 -1.77
C PHE A 149 1.65 -2.02 -2.35
N LEU A 150 1.58 -2.42 -3.61
CA LEU A 150 2.62 -3.23 -4.24
C LEU A 150 3.84 -2.39 -4.63
N LEU A 151 5.02 -2.99 -4.49
CA LEU A 151 6.28 -2.42 -4.94
C LEU A 151 6.84 -3.27 -6.08
N HIS A 152 7.13 -2.59 -7.17
CA HIS A 152 7.89 -3.12 -8.28
C HIS A 152 9.03 -2.15 -8.66
N PRO A 153 10.27 -2.64 -8.85
CA PRO A 153 10.72 -4.01 -8.59
C PRO A 153 10.75 -4.33 -7.08
N GLN A 154 10.73 -5.61 -6.75
CA GLN A 154 10.87 -6.08 -5.37
C GLN A 154 12.27 -5.86 -4.81
N ILE A 155 12.37 -5.59 -3.51
CA ILE A 155 13.64 -5.26 -2.85
C ILE A 155 14.06 -6.42 -1.94
N SER A 156 15.27 -6.94 -2.11
CA SER A 156 15.82 -7.96 -1.22
C SER A 156 16.11 -7.35 0.15
N VAL A 157 15.62 -8.01 1.20
CA VAL A 157 15.83 -7.61 2.60
C VAL A 157 16.15 -8.83 3.43
N ASP A 158 16.90 -8.64 4.51
CA ASP A 158 17.29 -9.70 5.43
C ASP A 158 16.86 -9.41 6.87
N GLU A 159 16.94 -10.42 7.73
CA GLU A 159 16.61 -10.31 9.14
C GLU A 159 17.46 -9.22 9.82
N GLY A 160 16.80 -8.32 10.54
CA GLY A 160 17.43 -7.18 11.20
C GLY A 160 17.55 -5.92 10.35
N ASP A 161 17.28 -5.97 9.04
CA ASP A 161 17.14 -4.74 8.25
C ASP A 161 16.00 -3.89 8.82
N ASN A 162 16.22 -2.57 8.86
CA ASN A 162 15.23 -1.62 9.35
C ASN A 162 14.67 -0.79 8.18
N ILE A 163 13.35 -0.71 8.12
CA ILE A 163 12.60 0.06 7.13
C ILE A 163 12.04 1.29 7.83
N ASN A 164 12.61 2.45 7.53
CA ASN A 164 12.07 3.73 7.95
C ASN A 164 11.10 4.24 6.89
N VAL A 165 9.86 4.53 7.28
CA VAL A 165 8.81 4.99 6.37
C VAL A 165 8.27 6.33 6.85
N SER A 166 8.39 7.35 6.02
CA SER A 166 7.61 8.58 6.12
C SER A 166 6.33 8.40 5.31
N PHE A 167 5.22 8.28 6.03
CA PHE A 167 3.89 8.10 5.49
C PHE A 167 3.14 9.43 5.49
N SER A 168 2.46 9.73 4.39
CA SER A 168 1.49 10.81 4.29
C SER A 168 0.25 10.30 3.56
N MET A 169 -0.93 10.61 4.07
CA MET A 169 -2.20 10.26 3.44
C MET A 169 -3.14 11.45 3.46
N THR A 170 -3.69 11.79 2.30
CA THR A 170 -4.57 12.94 2.09
C THR A 170 -5.79 12.52 1.27
N ARG A 171 -6.87 13.31 1.34
CA ARG A 171 -8.04 13.09 0.48
C ARG A 171 -7.75 13.54 -0.95
N SER A 172 -8.24 12.79 -1.93
CA SER A 172 -8.13 13.19 -3.32
C SER A 172 -8.91 14.48 -3.60
N LYS A 173 -8.39 15.29 -4.52
CA LYS A 173 -9.03 16.54 -4.97
C LYS A 173 -10.27 16.29 -5.82
N GLU A 174 -10.32 15.17 -6.54
CA GLU A 174 -11.43 14.82 -7.43
C GLU A 174 -12.64 14.33 -6.62
N ASN A 175 -12.40 13.50 -5.61
CA ASN A 175 -13.43 12.98 -4.72
C ASN A 175 -12.87 12.85 -3.30
N HIS A 176 -13.45 13.61 -2.36
CA HIS A 176 -13.01 13.68 -0.96
C HIS A 176 -13.20 12.37 -0.16
N ARG A 177 -13.82 11.35 -0.77
CA ARG A 177 -13.96 10.01 -0.19
C ARG A 177 -12.80 9.08 -0.54
N LEU A 178 -12.03 9.42 -1.57
CA LEU A 178 -10.86 8.67 -2.00
C LEU A 178 -9.61 9.23 -1.34
N MET A 179 -8.59 8.39 -1.19
CA MET A 179 -7.36 8.77 -0.49
C MET A 179 -6.14 8.60 -1.40
N GLU A 180 -5.20 9.52 -1.27
CA GLU A 180 -3.88 9.47 -1.90
C GLU A 180 -2.85 9.27 -0.80
N MET A 181 -1.98 8.27 -0.96
CA MET A 181 -0.95 7.90 0.00
C MET A 181 0.43 8.10 -0.61
N ASP A 182 1.23 8.97 -0.03
CA ASP A 182 2.65 9.13 -0.34
C ASP A 182 3.48 8.35 0.69
N LEU A 183 4.40 7.54 0.18
CA LEU A 183 5.27 6.69 0.96
C LEU A 183 6.72 6.93 0.56
N ASP A 184 7.45 7.53 1.49
CA ASP A 184 8.89 7.78 1.41
C ASP A 184 9.59 6.74 2.30
N CYS A 185 10.38 5.85 1.71
CA CYS A 185 10.97 4.70 2.40
C CYS A 185 12.49 4.70 2.31
N GLU A 186 13.14 4.43 3.43
CA GLU A 186 14.58 4.20 3.54
C GLU A 186 14.83 2.86 4.21
N ILE A 187 15.61 2.00 3.54
CA ILE A 187 15.97 0.68 4.04
C ILE A 187 17.44 0.71 4.48
N CYS A 188 17.69 0.35 5.73
CA CYS A 188 19.00 0.39 6.35
C CYS A 188 19.37 -0.99 6.91
N GLN A 189 20.63 -1.39 6.72
CA GLN A 189 21.20 -2.56 7.40
C GLN A 189 21.29 -2.32 8.92
N PRO A 190 21.40 -3.38 9.74
CA PRO A 190 21.62 -3.28 11.18
C PRO A 190 22.82 -2.38 11.56
N LEU A 191 23.84 -2.34 10.71
CA LEU A 191 25.06 -1.54 10.88
C LEU A 191 24.91 -0.07 10.42
N GLY A 192 23.68 0.38 10.12
CA GLY A 192 23.35 1.76 9.75
C GLY A 192 23.67 2.15 8.31
N LYS A 193 24.16 1.20 7.49
CA LYS A 193 24.38 1.45 6.06
C LYS A 193 23.04 1.45 5.33
N GLN A 194 22.73 2.54 4.65
CA GLN A 194 21.57 2.63 3.77
C GLN A 194 21.75 1.67 2.58
N LEU A 195 20.76 0.82 2.35
CA LEU A 195 20.68 -0.09 1.21
C LEU A 195 20.03 0.58 0.02
N GLN A 196 18.83 1.11 0.24
CA GLN A 196 17.98 1.66 -0.81
C GLN A 196 17.01 2.66 -0.22
N ALA A 197 16.64 3.68 -1.00
CA ALA A 197 15.52 4.55 -0.70
C ALA A 197 14.64 4.71 -1.92
N PHE A 198 13.34 4.89 -1.71
CA PHE A 198 12.38 5.14 -2.77
C PHE A 198 11.22 5.99 -2.28
N ARG A 199 10.59 6.67 -3.22
CA ARG A 199 9.35 7.40 -3.03
C ARG A 199 8.29 6.84 -3.97
N LYS A 200 7.13 6.50 -3.43
CA LYS A 200 6.00 6.00 -4.22
C LYS A 200 4.71 6.69 -3.76
N LYS A 201 3.83 6.91 -4.73
CA LYS A 201 2.48 7.41 -4.50
C LYS A 201 1.50 6.31 -4.86
N PHE A 202 0.49 6.14 -4.01
CA PHE A 202 -0.57 5.16 -4.17
C PHE A 202 -1.95 5.81 -4.08
N TYR A 203 -2.93 5.18 -4.72
CA TYR A 203 -4.32 5.64 -4.78
C TYR A 203 -5.22 4.60 -4.12
N ILE A 204 -6.16 5.07 -3.30
CA ILE A 204 -7.16 4.23 -2.63
C ILE A 204 -8.53 4.75 -3.11
N ASP A 205 -9.08 4.02 -4.07
CA ASP A 205 -10.31 4.34 -4.78
C ASP A 205 -11.53 3.55 -4.25
#